data_AF-A0A8T3C8F3-F1
#
_entry.id   AF-A0A8T3C8F3-F1
#
_cell.length_a   1.000
_cell.length_b   1.000
_cell.length_c   1.000
_cell.angle_alpha   90.00
_cell.angle_beta   90.00
_cell.angle_gamma   90.00
#
_symmetry.space_group_name_H-M   'P 1'
#
loop_
_entity.id
_entity.type
_entity.pdbx_description
1 polymer ?
#
loop_
_entity_poly.entity_id
_entity_poly.type
_entity_poly.pdbx_seq_one_letter_code
_entity_poly.pdbx_strand_id
1 'polypeptide(L)'
;MYAWINLSRRNGLIGALPHSPYYPFHKEENFWLLLADPVSNEVWVSQKVNFMDEAAAITAASKAIQETKEALGASVRDVSSAVIKAIEKVKSGSRLVMGKFQAPAEGTYNLCSYCLCDAWIGCDTKDKLEDQGPKTKSDGD
;
A
#
# COMPACT_ATOMS: atom_id res chain seq x y z
N MET A 1 4.05 1.10 8.65
CA MET A 1 4.32 0.21 7.51
C MET A 1 4.22 0.99 6.21
N TYR A 2 5.13 0.74 5.26
CA TYR A 2 5.09 1.30 3.91
C TYR A 2 4.93 0.15 2.92
N ALA A 3 3.97 0.26 2.01
CA ALA A 3 3.78 -0.70 0.94
C ALA A 3 3.63 0.03 -0.40
N TRP A 4 4.17 -0.57 -1.45
CA TRP A 4 3.92 -0.13 -2.82
C TRP A 4 2.97 -1.13 -3.47
N ILE A 5 1.84 -0.63 -3.94
CA ILE A 5 0.93 -1.40 -4.78
C ILE A 5 1.27 -1.08 -6.23
N ASN A 6 1.60 -2.10 -7.00
CA ASN A 6 1.90 -1.95 -8.42
C ASN A 6 0.73 -2.54 -9.22
N LEU A 7 0.12 -1.73 -10.07
CA LEU A 7 -0.90 -2.18 -11.00
C LEU A 7 -0.26 -2.37 -12.38
N SER A 8 -0.20 -3.62 -12.84
CA SER A 8 0.30 -3.95 -14.17
C SER A 8 -0.81 -4.56 -15.01
N ARG A 9 -1.06 -3.98 -16.19
CA ARG A 9 -2.02 -4.47 -17.16
C ARG A 9 -1.32 -4.85 -18.45
N ARG A 10 -1.84 -5.85 -19.16
CA ARG A 10 -1.31 -6.27 -20.46
C ARG A 10 -1.30 -5.14 -21.50
N ASN A 11 -2.23 -4.18 -21.38
CA ASN A 11 -2.34 -3.03 -22.27
C ASN A 11 -1.48 -1.82 -21.83
N GLY A 12 -0.71 -1.93 -20.75
CA GLY A 12 0.14 -0.85 -20.24
C GLY A 12 -0.59 0.32 -19.60
N LEU A 13 -1.93 0.28 -19.50
CA LEU A 13 -2.69 1.34 -18.86
C LEU A 13 -2.57 1.26 -17.34
N ILE A 14 -2.34 2.42 -16.70
CA ILE A 14 -2.24 2.56 -15.25
C ILE A 14 -3.59 2.84 -14.57
N GLY A 15 -4.65 3.03 -15.34
CA GLY A 15 -6.02 3.20 -14.89
C GLY A 15 -6.98 2.86 -16.00
N ALA A 16 -8.19 2.42 -15.65
CA ALA A 16 -9.24 2.11 -16.61
C ALA A 16 -10.60 2.51 -16.04
N LEU A 17 -11.51 2.92 -16.91
CA LEU A 17 -12.92 3.05 -16.56
C LEU A 17 -13.57 1.65 -16.62
N PRO A 18 -14.17 1.17 -15.54
CA PRO A 18 -14.93 -0.07 -15.52
C PRO A 18 -16.04 -0.12 -16.56
N HIS A 19 -16.04 -1.19 -17.36
CA HIS A 19 -17.14 -1.49 -18.27
C HIS A 19 -18.22 -2.26 -17.50
N SER A 20 -19.25 -1.54 -17.04
CA SER A 20 -20.30 -2.07 -16.18
C SER A 20 -21.69 -1.72 -16.74
N PRO A 21 -22.18 -2.41 -17.80
CA PRO A 21 -23.39 -2.02 -18.53
C PRO A 21 -24.68 -2.08 -17.70
N TYR A 22 -24.68 -2.85 -16.61
CA TYR A 22 -25.82 -2.97 -15.69
C TYR A 22 -25.71 -2.04 -14.48
N TYR A 23 -24.61 -1.30 -14.33
CA TYR A 23 -24.44 -0.32 -13.26
C TYR A 23 -24.84 1.07 -13.80
N PRO A 24 -25.88 1.72 -13.25
CA PRO A 24 -26.49 2.89 -13.88
C PRO A 24 -25.72 4.20 -13.65
N PHE A 25 -24.63 4.16 -12.86
CA PHE A 25 -23.86 5.35 -12.50
C PHE A 25 -22.43 5.27 -13.01
N HIS A 26 -21.75 6.42 -13.06
CA HIS A 26 -20.32 6.44 -13.31
C HIS A 26 -19.57 5.67 -12.20
N LYS A 27 -18.62 4.83 -12.59
CA LYS A 27 -17.77 4.06 -11.68
C LYS A 27 -16.32 4.33 -12.04
N GLU A 28 -15.52 4.68 -11.04
CA GLU A 28 -14.07 4.59 -11.14
C GLU A 28 -13.59 3.26 -10.56
N GLU A 29 -12.48 2.75 -11.07
CA GLU A 29 -11.82 1.60 -10.48
C GLU A 29 -11.02 2.03 -9.25
N ASN A 30 -11.33 1.43 -8.10
CA ASN A 30 -10.53 1.58 -6.90
C ASN A 30 -10.13 0.21 -6.35
N PHE A 31 -9.10 0.24 -5.51
CA PHE A 31 -8.59 -0.92 -4.82
C PHE A 31 -8.66 -0.70 -3.32
N TRP A 32 -8.91 -1.77 -2.58
CA TRP A 32 -8.80 -1.81 -1.13
C TRP A 32 -7.60 -2.67 -0.77
N LEU A 33 -6.61 -2.06 -0.11
CA LEU A 33 -5.52 -2.79 0.51
C LEU A 33 -5.86 -3.07 1.95
N LEU A 34 -5.93 -4.35 2.29
CA LEU A 34 -6.14 -4.83 3.64
C LEU A 34 -4.89 -5.52 4.15
N LEU A 35 -4.55 -5.30 5.41
CA LEU A 35 -3.68 -6.18 6.18
C LEU A 35 -4.56 -6.79 7.28
N ALA A 36 -4.69 -8.10 7.28
CA ALA A 36 -5.61 -8.80 8.18
C ALA A 36 -5.02 -10.11 8.70
N ASP A 37 -5.46 -10.51 9.88
CA ASP A 37 -5.24 -11.85 10.41
C ASP A 37 -6.47 -12.73 10.11
N PRO A 38 -6.34 -13.70 9.19
CA PRO A 38 -7.46 -14.56 8.83
C PRO A 38 -7.85 -15.55 9.93
N VAL A 39 -6.98 -15.81 10.92
CA VAL A 39 -7.26 -16.76 12.01
C VAL A 39 -8.18 -16.12 13.05
N SER A 40 -7.89 -14.89 13.45
CA SER A 40 -8.73 -14.10 14.36
C SER A 40 -9.87 -13.35 13.65
N ASN A 41 -9.85 -13.30 12.31
CA ASN A 41 -10.77 -12.53 11.48
C ASN A 41 -10.75 -11.02 11.77
N GLU A 42 -9.55 -10.48 12.05
CA GLU A 42 -9.33 -9.07 12.34
C GLU A 42 -8.63 -8.35 11.18
N VAL A 43 -9.08 -7.13 10.86
CA VAL A 43 -8.44 -6.26 9.88
C VAL A 43 -7.65 -5.18 10.62
N TRP A 44 -6.33 -5.17 10.44
CA TRP A 44 -5.43 -4.25 11.12
C TRP A 44 -5.22 -2.95 10.36
N VAL A 45 -5.23 -3.02 9.02
CA VAL A 45 -5.13 -1.86 8.13
C VAL A 45 -6.14 -2.03 7.00
N SER A 46 -6.86 -0.95 6.67
CA SER A 46 -7.69 -0.85 5.47
C SER A 46 -7.45 0.50 4.82
N GLN A 47 -7.02 0.51 3.57
CA GLN A 47 -6.79 1.73 2.82
C GLN A 47 -7.33 1.62 1.40
N LYS A 48 -8.12 2.61 1.01
CA LYS A 48 -8.57 2.78 -0.37
C LYS A 48 -7.47 3.41 -1.22
N VAL A 49 -7.28 2.86 -2.43
CA VAL A 49 -6.26 3.28 -3.39
C VAL A 49 -6.92 3.53 -4.74
N ASN A 50 -6.58 4.67 -5.34
CA ASN A 50 -7.06 5.09 -6.65
C ASN A 50 -5.85 5.37 -7.56
N PHE A 51 -5.92 4.95 -8.81
CA PHE A 51 -4.89 5.19 -9.82
C PHE A 51 -5.20 6.36 -10.77
N MET A 52 -6.38 6.96 -10.71
CA MET A 52 -6.83 8.07 -11.56
C MET A 52 -6.18 9.42 -11.21
N ASP A 53 -5.88 9.68 -9.94
CA ASP A 53 -5.23 10.94 -9.50
C ASP A 53 -3.71 10.77 -9.34
N GLU A 54 -3.00 10.86 -10.47
CA GLU A 54 -1.53 10.78 -10.47
C GLU A 54 -0.88 11.95 -9.70
N ALA A 55 -1.43 13.16 -9.80
CA ALA A 55 -0.84 14.35 -9.19
C ALA A 55 -0.85 14.25 -7.66
N ALA A 56 -2.00 13.90 -7.06
CA ALA A 56 -2.09 13.69 -5.63
C ALA A 56 -1.19 12.52 -5.17
N ALA A 57 -1.09 11.45 -5.96
CA ALA A 57 -0.21 10.32 -5.66
C ALA A 57 1.28 10.72 -5.67
N ILE A 58 1.71 11.52 -6.64
CA ILE A 58 3.07 12.05 -6.71
C ILE A 58 3.37 12.90 -5.47
N THR A 59 2.49 13.83 -5.12
CA THR A 59 2.67 14.72 -3.95
C THR A 59 2.76 13.91 -2.67
N ALA A 60 1.84 12.96 -2.44
CA ALA A 60 1.81 12.13 -1.24
C ALA A 60 3.07 11.25 -1.13
N ALA A 61 3.46 10.58 -2.22
CA ALA A 61 4.65 9.71 -2.22
C ALA A 61 5.95 10.50 -2.03
N SER A 62 6.08 11.65 -2.70
CA SER A 62 7.26 12.52 -2.59
C SER A 62 7.45 13.00 -1.15
N LYS A 63 6.37 13.51 -0.55
CA LYS A 63 6.38 13.99 0.84
C LYS A 63 6.75 12.88 1.81
N ALA A 64 6.08 11.73 1.72
CA ALA A 64 6.32 10.60 2.62
C ALA A 64 7.76 10.09 2.55
N ILE A 65 8.32 9.95 1.34
CA ILE A 65 9.70 9.48 1.15
C ILE A 65 10.70 10.52 1.62
N GLN A 66 10.46 11.80 1.35
CA GLN A 66 11.28 12.89 1.84
C GLN A 66 11.36 12.89 3.37
N GLU A 67 10.21 12.96 4.05
CA GLU A 67 10.13 12.97 5.52
C GLU A 67 10.82 11.74 6.13
N THR A 68 10.61 10.56 5.55
CA THR A 68 11.22 9.32 6.03
C THR A 68 12.73 9.34 5.89
N LYS A 69 13.27 9.83 4.76
CA LYS A 69 14.71 9.89 4.53
C LYS A 69 15.39 10.95 5.38
N GLU A 70 14.77 12.10 5.56
CA GLU A 70 15.24 13.16 6.45
C GLU A 70 15.26 12.68 7.90
N ALA A 71 14.21 12.00 8.38
CA ALA A 71 14.16 11.42 9.73
C ALA A 71 15.25 10.36 9.97
N LEU A 72 15.73 9.69 8.91
CA LEU A 72 16.84 8.75 8.95
C LEU A 72 18.22 9.44 8.82
N GLY A 73 18.27 10.77 8.76
CA GLY A 73 19.52 11.53 8.65
C GLY A 73 20.19 11.46 7.27
N ALA A 74 19.43 11.15 6.21
CA ALA A 74 19.98 11.07 4.85
C ALA A 74 20.44 12.45 4.34
N SER A 75 21.43 12.45 3.45
CA SER A 75 21.90 13.69 2.81
C SER A 75 20.85 14.26 1.85
N VAL A 76 20.91 15.58 1.59
CA VAL A 76 20.01 16.25 0.63
C VAL A 76 20.04 15.60 -0.76
N ARG A 77 21.21 15.13 -1.19
CA ARG A 77 21.37 14.44 -2.48
C ARG A 77 20.63 13.10 -2.50
N ASP A 78 20.73 12.34 -1.42
CA ASP A 78 20.07 11.03 -1.30
C ASP A 78 18.56 11.16 -1.17
N VAL A 79 18.11 12.16 -0.41
CA VAL A 79 16.68 12.54 -0.31
C VAL A 79 16.15 12.86 -1.71
N SER A 80 16.82 13.76 -2.44
CA SER A 80 16.40 14.16 -3.79
C SER A 80 16.34 12.97 -4.75
N SER A 81 17.35 12.10 -4.73
CA SER A 81 17.36 10.88 -5.56
C SER A 81 16.23 9.92 -5.21
N ALA A 82 15.94 9.74 -3.92
CA ALA A 82 14.84 8.88 -3.46
C ALA A 82 13.47 9.42 -3.88
N VAL A 83 13.27 10.74 -3.82
CA VAL A 83 12.03 11.39 -4.28
C VAL A 83 11.84 11.20 -5.78
N ILE A 84 12.87 11.42 -6.60
CA ILE A 84 12.80 11.20 -8.06
C ILE A 84 12.37 9.76 -8.38
N LYS A 85 13.00 8.77 -7.74
CA LYS A 85 12.63 7.35 -7.92
C LYS A 85 11.20 7.05 -7.48
N ALA A 86 10.72 7.69 -6.41
CA ALA A 86 9.34 7.55 -5.97
C ALA A 86 8.35 8.12 -6.99
N ILE A 87 8.66 9.27 -7.60
CA ILE A 87 7.86 9.88 -8.66
C ILE A 87 7.80 8.98 -9.89
N GLU A 88 8.94 8.48 -10.35
CA GLU A 88 9.02 7.55 -11.49
C GLU A 88 8.19 6.29 -11.23
N LYS A 89 8.24 5.77 -10.01
CA LYS A 89 7.45 4.61 -9.59
C LYS A 89 5.94 4.88 -9.59
N VAL A 90 5.51 6.09 -9.22
CA VAL A 90 4.09 6.47 -9.31
C VAL A 90 3.63 6.55 -10.77
N LYS A 91 4.43 7.16 -11.63
CA LYS A 91 4.18 7.29 -13.08
C LYS A 91 4.16 5.95 -13.80
N SER A 92 4.90 4.95 -13.30
CA SER A 92 4.88 3.59 -13.84
C SER A 92 3.70 2.73 -13.37
N GLY A 93 2.72 3.32 -12.67
CA GLY A 93 1.52 2.61 -12.22
C GLY A 93 1.63 2.03 -10.81
N SER A 94 2.40 2.68 -9.92
CA SER A 94 2.45 2.30 -8.51
C SER A 94 1.78 3.33 -7.61
N ARG A 95 1.27 2.92 -6.45
CA ARG A 95 0.76 3.82 -5.40
C ARG A 95 1.40 3.46 -4.07
N LEU A 96 1.85 4.47 -3.35
CA LEU A 96 2.39 4.32 -2.01
C LEU A 96 1.24 4.28 -1.01
N VAL A 97 1.23 3.25 -0.18
CA VAL A 97 0.31 3.06 0.94
C VAL A 97 1.10 3.12 2.24
N MET A 98 0.52 3.83 3.21
CA MET A 98 1.08 3.96 4.55
C MET A 98 0.06 3.46 5.57
N GLY A 99 0.28 2.25 6.05
CA GLY A 99 -0.49 1.67 7.15
C GLY A 99 0.12 2.03 8.50
N LYS A 100 -0.69 2.60 9.39
CA LYS A 100 -0.39 2.72 10.82
C LYS A 100 -1.29 1.75 11.57
N PHE A 101 -0.71 0.87 12.35
CA PHE A 101 -1.41 -0.03 13.26
C PHE A 101 -0.61 -0.11 14.55
N GLN A 102 -1.29 -0.42 15.65
CA GLN A 102 -0.61 -0.65 16.93
C GLN A 102 0.14 -1.97 16.84
N ALA A 103 1.40 -1.97 17.29
CA ALA A 103 2.15 -3.22 17.36
C ALA A 103 1.39 -4.20 18.25
N PRO A 104 1.15 -5.44 17.78
CA PRO A 104 0.47 -6.44 18.58
C PRO A 104 1.38 -6.89 19.75
N ALA A 105 0.84 -7.72 20.64
CA ALA A 105 1.62 -8.33 21.70
C ALA A 105 2.79 -9.17 21.14
N GLU A 106 3.69 -9.60 22.01
CA GLU A 106 4.77 -10.50 21.59
C GLU A 106 4.19 -11.83 21.05
N GLY A 107 4.61 -12.23 19.86
CA GLY A 107 4.12 -13.44 19.19
C GLY A 107 4.44 -13.48 17.71
N THR A 108 4.20 -14.62 17.07
CA THR A 108 4.25 -14.77 15.61
C THR A 108 2.85 -14.62 15.03
N TYR A 109 2.69 -13.70 14.08
CA TYR A 109 1.42 -13.40 13.43
C TYR A 109 1.49 -13.77 11.95
N ASN A 110 0.58 -14.65 11.52
CA ASN A 110 0.45 -15.07 10.12
C ASN A 110 -0.55 -14.18 9.40
N LEU A 111 -0.13 -12.97 9.07
CA LEU A 111 -0.98 -11.99 8.41
C LEU A 111 -1.14 -12.30 6.92
N CYS A 112 -2.23 -11.82 6.35
CA CYS A 112 -2.45 -11.77 4.92
C CYS A 112 -2.62 -10.31 4.47
N SER A 113 -1.94 -9.94 3.40
CA SER A 113 -2.29 -8.75 2.63
C SER A 113 -3.31 -9.12 1.56
N TYR A 114 -4.30 -8.26 1.34
CA TYR A 114 -5.30 -8.40 0.29
C TYR A 114 -5.36 -7.13 -0.52
N CYS A 115 -5.30 -7.24 -1.85
CA CYS A 115 -5.60 -6.13 -2.76
C CYS A 115 -6.88 -6.48 -3.50
N LEU A 116 -7.97 -5.79 -3.15
CA LEU A 116 -9.31 -6.11 -3.62
C LEU A 116 -9.80 -5.03 -4.57
N CYS A 117 -10.28 -5.40 -5.74
CA CYS A 117 -10.88 -4.46 -6.68
C CYS A 117 -12.35 -4.22 -6.35
N ASP A 118 -12.80 -2.97 -6.40
CA ASP A 118 -14.19 -2.60 -6.14
C ASP A 118 -15.07 -2.55 -7.41
N ALA A 119 -14.51 -2.90 -8.57
CA ALA A 119 -15.15 -2.71 -9.87
C ALA A 119 -15.12 -3.95 -10.79
N TRP A 120 -14.21 -4.89 -10.57
CA TRP A 120 -14.08 -6.11 -11.36
C TRP A 120 -13.99 -7.32 -10.45
N ILE A 121 -14.58 -8.44 -10.90
CA ILE A 121 -14.50 -9.71 -10.18
C ILE A 121 -13.34 -10.53 -10.73
N GLY A 122 -12.60 -11.22 -9.85
CA GLY A 122 -11.57 -12.18 -10.24
C GLY A 122 -10.19 -11.58 -10.52
N CYS A 123 -9.96 -10.32 -10.14
CA CYS A 123 -8.65 -9.67 -10.21
C CYS A 123 -8.03 -9.38 -8.83
N ASP A 124 -8.66 -9.84 -7.75
CA ASP A 124 -8.16 -9.70 -6.40
C ASP A 124 -6.88 -10.51 -6.20
N THR A 125 -5.94 -9.97 -5.44
CA THR A 125 -4.71 -10.65 -5.06
C THR A 125 -4.57 -10.73 -3.56
N LYS A 126 -3.86 -11.76 -3.08
CA LYS A 126 -3.48 -11.89 -1.68
C LYS A 126 -2.08 -12.45 -1.56
N ASP A 127 -1.35 -12.00 -0.56
CA ASP A 127 -0.05 -12.54 -0.20
C ASP A 127 0.01 -12.84 1.30
N LYS A 128 0.77 -13.88 1.67
CA LYS A 128 1.00 -14.23 3.07
C LYS A 128 2.22 -13.49 3.60
N LEU A 129 2.11 -12.99 4.82
CA LEU A 129 3.15 -12.26 5.52
C LEU A 129 3.32 -12.89 6.91
N GLU A 130 4.54 -13.32 7.22
CA GLU A 130 4.89 -13.70 8.58
C GLU A 130 5.48 -12.47 9.27
N ASP A 131 4.85 -12.03 10.36
CA ASP A 131 5.34 -10.93 11.19
C ASP A 131 5.71 -11.44 12.57
N GLN A 132 6.82 -10.92 13.11
CA GLN A 132 7.27 -11.21 14.47
C GLN A 132 7.02 -9.98 15.32
N GLY A 133 6.15 -10.12 16.31
CA GLY A 133 5.89 -9.10 17.31
C GLY A 133 7.18 -8.70 18.05
N PRO A 134 7.18 -7.51 18.69
CA PRO A 134 8.35 -7.02 19.41
C PRO A 134 8.76 -8.02 20.50
N LYS A 135 10.03 -8.46 20.48
CA LYS A 135 10.61 -9.27 21.56
C LYS A 135 10.84 -8.38 22.77
N THR A 136 10.19 -8.68 23.89
CA THR A 136 10.55 -8.04 25.15
C THR A 136 11.89 -8.61 25.61
N LYS A 137 12.87 -7.73 25.89
CA LYS A 137 14.02 -8.17 26.68
C LYS A 137 13.49 -8.40 28.09
N SER A 138 13.45 -9.66 28.52
CA SER A 138 13.33 -9.96 29.95
C SER A 138 14.58 -9.40 30.61
N ASP A 139 14.45 -8.27 31.31
CA ASP A 139 15.45 -7.86 32.28
C ASP A 139 15.51 -9.00 33.32
N GLY A 140 16.67 -9.64 33.42
CA GLY A 140 16.89 -10.74 34.35
C GLY A 140 16.84 -10.22 35.78
N ASP A 141 16.05 -10.89 36.62
CA ASP A 141 16.20 -10.89 38.08
C ASP A 141 17.40 -11.76 38.50
#